data_AF-A0A1I8GGH4-F1
#
_entry.id   AF-A0A1I8GGH4-F1
#
_cell.length_a   1.000
_cell.length_b   1.000
_cell.length_c   1.000
_cell.angle_alpha   90.00
_cell.angle_beta   90.00
_cell.angle_gamma   90.00
#
_symmetry.space_group_name_H-M   'P 1'
#
loop_
_entity.id
_entity.type
_entity.pdbx_description
1 polymer ?
#
loop_
_entity_poly.entity_id
_entity_poly.type
_entity_poly.pdbx_seq_one_letter_code
_entity_poly.pdbx_strand_id
1 'polypeptide(L)'
;ANPDADFLAYECDNYDEFKAGRCLSCAGNKCARLGIRASEWKPEGRTFVKVWSDTQGHEALLHHTTAALTLLAEGNMEPGQGFQGLVTSPEPVVGVTGVRLSWKSNSWFNFFSKPKIMVDGVTVIEGINQRKSTYCGNGLSIESESSRSIPSC
;
A
#
# COMPACT_ATOMS: atom_id res chain seq x y z
N ALA A 1 5.65 21.49 -16.42
CA ALA A 1 6.01 20.63 -15.29
C ALA A 1 5.18 21.03 -14.08
N ASN A 2 4.67 20.08 -13.30
CA ASN A 2 4.06 20.33 -11.99
C ASN A 2 5.13 20.15 -10.89
N PRO A 3 5.70 21.23 -10.32
CA PRO A 3 6.78 21.12 -9.34
C PRO A 3 6.37 20.41 -8.04
N ASP A 4 5.07 20.20 -7.80
CA ASP A 4 4.52 19.64 -6.56
C ASP A 4 4.30 18.12 -6.58
N ALA A 5 4.89 17.40 -7.56
CA ALA A 5 4.95 15.95 -7.55
C ALA A 5 5.96 15.46 -6.49
N ASP A 6 5.54 15.44 -5.23
CA ASP A 6 6.33 14.97 -4.07
C ASP A 6 6.53 13.44 -4.13
N PHE A 7 7.54 13.01 -4.88
CA PHE A 7 8.02 11.63 -4.87
C PHE A 7 8.68 11.33 -3.51
N LEU A 8 8.08 10.41 -2.75
CA LEU A 8 8.56 10.02 -1.43
C LEU A 8 9.31 8.69 -1.48
N ALA A 9 10.49 8.64 -0.84
CA ALA A 9 11.27 7.45 -0.63
C ALA A 9 11.39 7.14 0.87
N TYR A 10 11.32 5.86 1.22
CA TYR A 10 11.24 5.36 2.58
C TYR A 10 12.53 4.66 2.97
N GLU A 11 13.07 5.00 4.14
CA GLU A 11 14.19 4.30 4.73
C GLU A 11 13.80 2.84 5.04
N CYS A 12 14.53 1.89 4.44
CA CYS A 12 14.28 0.46 4.60
C CYS A 12 15.56 -0.35 4.37
N ASP A 13 15.69 -1.50 5.04
CA ASP A 13 16.91 -2.32 4.99
C ASP A 13 17.21 -2.86 3.58
N ASN A 14 16.15 -3.25 2.86
CA ASN A 14 16.21 -3.78 1.50
C ASN A 14 14.88 -3.55 0.75
N TYR A 15 14.88 -3.86 -0.55
CA TYR A 15 13.73 -3.67 -1.44
C TYR A 15 12.54 -4.59 -1.13
N ASP A 16 12.78 -5.82 -0.70
CA ASP A 16 11.73 -6.82 -0.45
C ASP A 16 10.92 -6.45 0.80
N GLU A 17 11.58 -5.99 1.87
CA GLU A 17 10.95 -5.44 3.07
C GLU A 17 10.10 -4.18 2.74
N PHE A 18 10.57 -3.35 1.81
CA PHE A 18 9.84 -2.19 1.30
C PHE A 18 8.60 -2.60 0.49
N LYS A 19 8.72 -3.57 -0.44
CA LYS A 19 7.59 -4.12 -1.21
C LYS A 19 6.58 -4.87 -0.32
N ALA A 20 7.02 -5.51 0.74
CA ALA A 20 6.18 -6.08 1.81
C ALA A 20 5.50 -5.00 2.70
N GLY A 21 5.73 -3.71 2.41
CA GLY A 21 5.08 -2.59 3.09
C GLY A 21 5.55 -2.32 4.51
N ARG A 22 6.66 -2.92 4.96
CA ARG A 22 7.13 -2.86 6.37
C ARG A 22 7.74 -1.50 6.76
N CYS A 23 8.12 -0.70 5.77
CA CYS A 23 8.85 0.56 5.96
C CYS A 23 8.05 1.82 5.57
N LEU A 24 6.73 1.72 5.33
CA LEU A 24 5.92 2.80 4.73
C LEU A 24 5.53 3.96 5.67
N SER A 25 6.25 4.12 6.79
CA SER A 25 5.98 5.16 7.78
C SER A 25 7.10 6.20 7.82
N CYS A 26 6.72 7.47 7.75
CA CYS A 26 7.66 8.60 7.88
C CYS A 26 7.95 9.02 9.33
N ALA A 27 7.40 8.31 10.32
CA ALA A 27 7.66 8.57 11.72
C ALA A 27 9.17 8.46 12.04
N GLY A 28 9.70 9.41 12.79
CA GLY A 28 11.14 9.47 13.09
C GLY A 28 11.99 9.81 11.86
N ASN A 29 11.51 10.71 10.98
CA ASN A 29 12.30 11.29 9.88
C ASN A 29 12.82 10.24 8.86
N LYS A 30 12.04 9.16 8.68
CA LYS A 30 12.36 8.02 7.81
C LYS A 30 11.97 8.18 6.34
N CYS A 31 11.50 9.36 5.93
CA CYS A 31 11.09 9.63 4.56
C CYS A 31 11.89 10.80 3.97
N ALA A 32 12.38 10.59 2.75
CA ALA A 32 13.04 11.61 1.94
C ALA A 32 12.16 11.98 0.75
N ARG A 33 12.16 13.26 0.35
CA ARG A 33 11.72 13.66 -0.99
C ARG A 33 12.81 13.29 -2.00
N LEU A 34 12.42 12.82 -3.19
CA LEU A 34 13.36 12.58 -4.29
C LEU A 34 13.49 13.80 -5.22
N GLY A 35 14.50 13.76 -6.09
CA GLY A 35 14.76 14.80 -7.09
C GLY A 35 15.35 16.09 -6.49
N ILE A 36 14.95 17.24 -7.03
CA ILE A 36 15.52 18.55 -6.70
C ILE A 36 15.39 18.94 -5.21
N ARG A 37 14.45 18.32 -4.49
CA ARG A 37 14.17 18.56 -3.06
C ARG A 37 14.89 17.60 -2.12
N ALA A 38 15.68 16.65 -2.62
CA ALA A 38 16.35 15.64 -1.80
C ALA A 38 17.30 16.22 -0.75
N SER A 39 17.81 17.43 -0.98
CA SER A 39 18.64 18.16 -0.02
C SER A 39 17.86 18.72 1.19
N GLU A 40 16.53 18.78 1.16
CA GLU A 40 15.68 19.18 2.30
C GLU A 40 15.76 18.16 3.44
N TRP A 41 15.81 16.86 3.11
CA TRP A 41 15.87 15.80 4.10
C TRP A 41 17.25 15.72 4.76
N LYS A 42 17.28 15.66 6.10
CA LYS A 42 18.49 15.56 6.92
C LYS A 42 18.37 14.33 7.83
N PRO A 43 19.05 13.22 7.54
CA PRO A 43 18.93 11.98 8.32
C PRO A 43 19.67 12.00 9.68
N GLU A 44 19.53 13.07 10.46
CA GLU A 44 20.03 13.19 11.85
C GLU A 44 21.52 12.84 12.02
N GLY A 45 22.34 13.31 11.09
CA GLY A 45 23.80 13.08 11.09
C GLY A 45 24.25 11.71 10.58
N ARG A 46 23.32 10.82 10.22
CA ARG A 46 23.61 9.53 9.59
C ARG A 46 24.02 9.72 8.12
N THR A 47 24.83 8.82 7.60
CA THR A 47 25.34 8.83 6.22
C THR A 47 25.04 7.50 5.52
N PHE A 48 25.02 7.50 4.19
CA PHE A 48 24.73 6.32 3.37
C PHE A 48 23.41 5.61 3.67
N VAL A 49 22.41 6.36 4.15
CA VAL A 49 21.06 5.83 4.42
C VAL A 49 20.40 5.39 3.13
N LYS A 50 19.96 4.13 3.08
CA LYS A 50 19.22 3.58 1.93
C LYS A 50 17.76 3.95 2.04
N VAL A 51 17.22 4.53 0.97
CA VAL A 51 15.79 4.85 0.83
C VAL A 51 15.25 4.22 -0.45
N TRP A 52 13.99 3.81 -0.43
CA TRP A 52 13.34 3.08 -1.51
C TRP A 52 12.03 3.75 -1.90
N SER A 53 11.78 3.83 -3.20
CA SER A 53 10.52 4.26 -3.81
C SER A 53 10.18 3.31 -4.94
N ASP A 54 8.90 3.13 -5.25
CA ASP A 54 8.45 2.43 -6.44
C ASP A 54 7.75 3.43 -7.36
N THR A 55 8.09 3.40 -8.64
CA THR A 55 7.66 4.33 -9.69
C THR A 55 7.39 3.52 -10.94
N GLN A 56 6.20 3.66 -11.54
CA GLN A 56 5.90 2.95 -12.78
C GLN A 56 6.75 3.48 -13.94
N GLY A 57 7.36 2.57 -14.70
CA GLY A 57 8.36 2.87 -15.74
C GLY A 57 7.78 3.39 -17.06
N HIS A 58 6.85 4.34 -17.03
CA HIS A 58 6.43 5.04 -18.25
C HIS A 58 7.43 6.16 -18.61
N GLU A 59 7.58 6.45 -19.90
CA GLU A 59 8.59 7.39 -20.46
C GLU A 59 8.32 8.88 -20.17
N ALA A 60 8.06 9.22 -18.91
CA ALA A 60 8.04 10.57 -18.40
C ALA A 60 8.11 10.54 -16.86
N LEU A 61 9.25 10.91 -16.27
CA LEU A 61 9.33 11.29 -14.84
C LEU A 61 8.68 12.67 -14.58
N LEU A 62 7.64 13.01 -15.36
CA LEU A 62 6.88 14.24 -15.32
C LEU A 62 5.44 13.91 -14.88
N HIS A 63 5.26 13.91 -13.56
CA HIS A 63 3.98 14.18 -12.89
C HIS A 63 2.91 13.08 -12.91
N HIS A 64 3.33 11.86 -12.65
CA HIS A 64 2.43 10.77 -12.23
C HIS A 64 2.83 10.32 -10.83
N THR A 65 2.05 10.76 -9.85
CA THR A 65 2.21 10.46 -8.41
C THR A 65 1.68 9.07 -8.11
N THR A 66 2.33 8.35 -7.20
CA THR A 66 2.04 6.94 -6.94
C THR A 66 1.11 6.73 -5.72
N ALA A 67 -0.10 6.25 -5.98
CA ALA A 67 -0.96 5.53 -5.01
C ALA A 67 -0.75 4.01 -5.09
N ALA A 68 -1.71 3.15 -4.69
CA ALA A 68 -2.57 2.37 -5.63
C ALA A 68 -3.64 1.56 -4.91
N LEU A 69 -4.24 0.60 -5.66
CA LEU A 69 -4.93 -0.51 -5.04
C LEU A 69 -4.96 -1.83 -5.84
N THR A 70 -3.95 -2.70 -5.60
CA THR A 70 -4.08 -4.16 -5.64
C THR A 70 -3.36 -4.75 -4.43
N LEU A 71 -4.10 -5.02 -3.34
CA LEU A 71 -3.56 -5.73 -2.19
C LEU A 71 -3.37 -7.21 -2.56
N LEU A 72 -2.14 -7.59 -2.95
CA LEU A 72 -1.77 -8.98 -3.23
C LEU A 72 -1.21 -9.64 -1.96
N ALA A 73 -2.09 -10.28 -1.20
CA ALA A 73 -1.70 -11.30 -0.24
C ALA A 73 -1.73 -12.66 -0.97
N GLU A 74 -0.55 -13.20 -1.28
CA GLU A 74 -0.40 -14.52 -1.90
C GLU A 74 0.07 -15.53 -0.84
N GLY A 75 -0.69 -16.62 -0.67
CA GLY A 75 -0.39 -17.67 0.30
C GLY A 75 -1.65 -18.27 0.94
N ASN A 76 -1.45 -19.13 1.94
CA ASN A 76 -2.55 -19.60 2.78
C ASN A 76 -3.03 -18.46 3.69
N MET A 77 -4.36 -18.30 3.77
CA MET A 77 -5.01 -17.31 4.64
C MET A 77 -5.62 -18.03 5.85
N GLU A 78 -5.03 -17.86 7.02
CA GLU A 78 -5.53 -18.44 8.28
C GLU A 78 -6.35 -17.41 9.09
N PRO A 79 -7.38 -17.82 9.85
CA PRO A 79 -8.15 -16.91 10.69
C PRO A 79 -7.27 -16.18 11.72
N GLY A 80 -7.44 -14.86 11.82
CA GLY A 80 -6.64 -14.01 12.72
C GLY A 80 -5.28 -13.57 12.15
N GLN A 81 -4.89 -14.03 10.96
CA GLN A 81 -3.67 -13.59 10.30
C GLN A 81 -3.84 -12.20 9.67
N GLY A 82 -2.96 -11.27 10.05
CA GLY A 82 -2.85 -9.96 9.41
C GLY A 82 -1.94 -10.01 8.18
N PHE A 83 -2.31 -9.27 7.13
CA PHE A 83 -1.52 -9.10 5.91
C PHE A 83 -1.23 -7.62 5.65
N GLN A 84 -0.08 -7.35 5.05
CA GLN A 84 0.34 -6.01 4.65
C GLN A 84 1.16 -6.07 3.35
N GLY A 85 1.17 -4.99 2.59
CA GLY A 85 1.93 -4.87 1.34
C GLY A 85 1.91 -3.45 0.79
N LEU A 86 2.89 -3.11 -0.05
CA LEU A 86 2.91 -1.85 -0.80
C LEU A 86 2.04 -1.95 -2.06
N VAL A 87 1.48 -0.82 -2.49
CA VAL A 87 0.51 -0.71 -3.59
C VAL A 87 0.88 0.51 -4.44
N THR A 88 1.10 0.35 -5.78
CA THR A 88 1.78 1.32 -6.70
C THR A 88 1.06 1.68 -8.05
N SER A 89 0.61 2.93 -8.24
CA SER A 89 -0.41 3.43 -9.22
C SER A 89 0.14 4.55 -10.10
N PRO A 90 -0.52 4.90 -11.22
CA PRO A 90 -0.17 6.10 -12.00
C PRO A 90 -0.74 7.43 -11.46
N GLU A 91 -1.81 7.42 -10.64
CA GLU A 91 -2.47 8.62 -10.11
C GLU A 91 -2.32 8.79 -8.58
N PRO A 92 -2.36 10.03 -8.06
CA PRO A 92 -2.38 10.28 -6.62
C PRO A 92 -3.75 9.89 -6.04
N VAL A 93 -3.75 8.97 -5.09
CA VAL A 93 -4.91 8.63 -4.27
C VAL A 93 -4.70 9.30 -2.92
N VAL A 94 -5.55 10.30 -2.69
CA VAL A 94 -5.56 11.14 -1.48
C VAL A 94 -7.01 11.24 -1.03
N GLY A 95 -7.25 11.11 0.27
CA GLY A 95 -8.60 11.12 0.84
C GLY A 95 -9.42 9.89 0.46
N VAL A 96 -8.90 8.69 0.68
CA VAL A 96 -9.61 7.42 0.40
C VAL A 96 -10.93 7.39 1.18
N THR A 97 -12.05 7.16 0.49
CA THR A 97 -13.40 7.12 1.09
C THR A 97 -13.97 5.71 1.23
N GLY A 98 -13.37 4.71 0.58
CA GLY A 98 -13.81 3.32 0.65
C GLY A 98 -12.79 2.38 0.02
N VAL A 99 -12.74 1.15 0.54
CA VAL A 99 -11.89 0.07 0.00
C VAL A 99 -12.80 -1.00 -0.60
N ARG A 100 -12.45 -1.51 -1.79
CA ARG A 100 -13.07 -2.71 -2.36
C ARG A 100 -12.06 -3.84 -2.34
N LEU A 101 -12.34 -4.89 -1.58
CA LEU A 101 -11.52 -6.10 -1.58
C LEU A 101 -12.14 -7.14 -2.52
N SER A 102 -11.25 -7.91 -3.16
CA SER A 102 -11.56 -9.13 -3.90
C SER A 102 -10.49 -10.17 -3.56
N TRP A 103 -10.85 -11.44 -3.63
CA TRP A 103 -9.90 -12.52 -3.41
C TRP A 103 -10.20 -13.71 -4.32
N LYS A 104 -9.18 -14.50 -4.59
CA LYS A 104 -9.25 -15.68 -5.43
C LYS A 104 -8.83 -16.92 -4.67
N SER A 105 -9.47 -18.04 -4.95
CA SER A 105 -9.09 -19.33 -4.36
C SER A 105 -8.50 -20.24 -5.42
N ASN A 106 -7.30 -20.75 -5.17
CA ASN A 106 -6.68 -21.82 -5.96
C ASN A 106 -7.20 -23.22 -5.57
N SER A 107 -8.21 -23.31 -4.69
CA SER A 107 -8.74 -24.59 -4.22
C SER A 107 -9.57 -25.29 -5.31
N TRP A 108 -9.20 -26.52 -5.62
CA TRP A 108 -9.97 -27.38 -6.53
C TRP A 108 -11.40 -27.67 -6.02
N PHE A 109 -11.66 -27.50 -4.71
CA PHE A 109 -13.02 -27.59 -4.12
C PHE A 109 -13.97 -26.46 -4.55
N ASN A 110 -13.49 -25.41 -5.25
CA ASN A 110 -14.34 -24.39 -5.89
C ASN A 110 -15.44 -24.99 -6.79
N PHE A 111 -15.28 -26.24 -7.26
CA PHE A 111 -16.28 -27.00 -8.00
C PHE A 111 -17.53 -27.36 -7.16
N PHE A 112 -17.38 -27.59 -5.85
CA PHE A 112 -18.47 -28.02 -4.95
C PHE A 112 -19.05 -26.89 -4.12
N SER A 113 -18.22 -25.94 -3.70
CA SER A 113 -18.65 -24.76 -2.95
C SER A 113 -17.62 -23.66 -3.08
N LYS A 114 -18.06 -22.41 -3.14
CA LYS A 114 -17.17 -21.26 -3.10
C LYS A 114 -16.81 -20.93 -1.65
N PRO A 115 -15.54 -21.04 -1.24
CA PRO A 115 -15.13 -20.64 0.10
C PRO A 115 -15.37 -19.15 0.34
N LYS A 116 -15.43 -18.77 1.62
CA LYS A 116 -15.67 -17.39 2.08
C LYS A 116 -14.64 -17.00 3.12
N ILE A 117 -14.10 -15.80 3.00
CA ILE A 117 -13.30 -15.16 4.07
C ILE A 117 -14.15 -14.11 4.77
N MET A 118 -13.93 -13.91 6.06
CA MET A 118 -14.44 -12.75 6.79
C MET A 118 -13.29 -11.76 6.96
N VAL A 119 -13.58 -10.47 6.79
CA VAL A 119 -12.58 -9.41 6.97
C VAL A 119 -12.95 -8.63 8.23
N ASP A 120 -12.02 -8.55 9.18
CA ASP A 120 -12.19 -7.78 10.41
C ASP A 120 -12.11 -6.27 10.10
N GLY A 121 -10.98 -5.85 9.52
CA GLY A 121 -10.83 -4.52 8.96
C GLY A 121 -9.64 -4.37 8.02
N VAL A 122 -9.53 -3.21 7.39
CA VAL A 122 -8.41 -2.79 6.53
C VAL A 122 -7.92 -1.45 7.03
N THR A 123 -6.60 -1.31 7.20
CA THR A 123 -5.95 -0.02 7.42
C THR A 123 -5.25 0.39 6.13
N VAL A 124 -5.53 1.60 5.66
CA VAL A 124 -4.83 2.25 4.55
C VAL A 124 -3.96 3.37 5.10
N ILE A 125 -2.72 3.45 4.63
CA ILE A 125 -1.81 4.59 4.87
C ILE A 125 -1.54 5.24 3.52
N GLU A 126 -2.01 6.46 3.34
CA GLU A 126 -1.76 7.27 2.14
C GLU A 126 -0.28 7.72 2.13
N GLY A 127 0.48 7.35 1.10
CA GLY A 127 1.93 7.55 1.11
C GLY A 127 2.36 9.02 1.23
N ILE A 128 1.73 9.91 0.45
CA ILE A 128 2.13 11.33 0.28
C ILE A 128 1.94 12.13 1.58
N ASN A 129 0.78 12.00 2.23
CA ASN A 129 0.40 12.79 3.41
C ASN A 129 0.46 11.99 4.72
N GLN A 130 0.81 10.70 4.66
CA GLN A 130 0.84 9.76 5.79
C GLN A 130 -0.51 9.64 6.53
N ARG A 131 -1.63 9.95 5.85
CA ARG A 131 -2.97 9.83 6.41
C ARG A 131 -3.32 8.36 6.59
N LYS A 132 -3.63 7.98 7.83
CA LYS A 132 -4.15 6.66 8.19
C LYS A 132 -5.68 6.69 8.17
N SER A 133 -6.29 5.76 7.44
CA SER A 133 -7.75 5.55 7.36
C SER A 133 -8.06 4.08 7.62
N THR A 134 -9.15 3.79 8.35
CA THR A 134 -9.54 2.42 8.72
C THR A 134 -10.94 2.09 8.20
N TYR A 135 -11.12 0.87 7.74
CA TYR A 135 -12.36 0.33 7.18
C TYR A 135 -12.72 -0.95 7.92
N CYS A 136 -13.94 -1.09 8.39
CA CYS A 136 -14.35 -2.20 9.26
C CYS A 136 -15.34 -3.11 8.55
N GLY A 137 -15.07 -4.42 8.54
CA GLY A 137 -15.94 -5.39 7.88
C GLY A 137 -17.18 -5.74 8.70
N ASN A 138 -17.13 -5.68 10.04
CA ASN A 138 -18.29 -5.92 10.92
C ASN A 138 -19.05 -7.22 10.59
N GLY A 139 -18.33 -8.32 10.35
CA GLY A 139 -18.90 -9.62 9.97
C GLY A 139 -19.16 -9.79 8.47
N LEU A 140 -18.74 -8.84 7.62
CA LEU A 140 -18.83 -8.96 6.17
C LEU A 140 -17.96 -10.14 5.66
N SER A 141 -18.62 -11.06 4.94
CA SER A 141 -17.96 -12.16 4.24
C SER A 141 -17.81 -11.87 2.75
N ILE A 142 -16.65 -12.24 2.20
CA ILE A 142 -16.34 -12.14 0.76
C ILE A 142 -16.19 -13.56 0.23
N GLU A 143 -16.95 -13.90 -0.80
CA GLU A 143 -16.90 -15.19 -1.49
C GLU A 143 -15.77 -15.21 -2.53
N SER A 144 -15.17 -16.38 -2.81
CA SER A 144 -14.11 -16.48 -3.82
C SER A 144 -14.58 -16.00 -5.20
N GLU A 145 -13.66 -15.34 -5.93
CA GLU A 145 -13.92 -14.66 -7.22
C GLU A 145 -14.95 -13.51 -7.16
N SER A 146 -15.36 -13.09 -5.96
CA SER A 146 -16.23 -11.92 -5.75
C SER A 146 -15.47 -10.72 -5.21
N SER A 147 -16.12 -9.55 -5.23
CA SER A 147 -15.60 -8.34 -4.59
C SER A 147 -16.66 -7.70 -3.70
N ARG A 148 -16.22 -7.04 -2.62
CA ARG A 148 -17.07 -6.30 -1.69
C ARG A 148 -16.42 -4.99 -1.29
N SER A 149 -17.22 -3.93 -1.20
CA SER A 149 -16.85 -2.68 -0.56
C SER A 149 -16.90 -2.85 0.95
N ILE A 150 -15.84 -2.41 1.64
CA ILE A 150 -15.78 -2.32 3.10
C ILE A 150 -15.99 -0.85 3.48
N PRO A 151 -16.97 -0.52 4.33
CA PRO A 151 -17.24 0.84 4.76
C PRO A 151 -16.12 1.35 5.67
N SER A 152 -15.95 2.68 5.74
CA SER A 152 -15.16 3.31 6.79
C SER A 152 -15.76 3.01 8.16
N CYS A 153 -14.90 2.86 9.15
CA CYS A 153 -15.23 3.13 10.55
C CYS A 153 -14.69 4.53 10.94
#